data_AF-A0A6A5Z810-F1
#
_entry.id   AF-A0A6A5Z810-F1
#
_cell.length_a   1.000
_cell.length_b   1.000
_cell.length_c   1.000
_cell.angle_alpha   90.00
_cell.angle_beta   90.00
_cell.angle_gamma   90.00
#
_symmetry.space_group_name_H-M   'P 1'
#
loop_
_entity.id
_entity.type
_entity.pdbx_description
1 polymer ?
#
loop_
_entity_poly.entity_id
_entity_poly.type
_entity_poly.pdbx_seq_one_letter_code
_entity_poly.pdbx_strand_id
1 'polypeptide(L)'
;MPPSPTSAFLSLQPLEPVLVFQSSQEAALFQSRCTQGRILPNQRHSYVFLPMPEGLMRVRTSRNGDVGFDFERHSQASAFNSSLKGIGRIFPNTRDRPIWDRSVYLGKQLK
;
A
#
# COMPACT_ATOMS: atom_id res chain seq x y z
N MET A 1 -2.55 16.82 2.88
CA MET A 1 -1.75 15.68 2.39
C MET A 1 -2.60 14.42 2.46
N PRO A 2 -2.44 13.44 1.56
CA PRO A 2 -3.12 12.15 1.70
C PRO A 2 -2.69 11.46 3.02
N PRO A 3 -3.61 10.76 3.72
CA PRO A 3 -3.27 9.99 4.90
C PRO A 3 -2.21 8.94 4.51
N SER A 4 -1.14 8.87 5.29
CA SER A 4 0.01 8.04 4.99
C SER A 4 0.13 6.95 6.05
N PRO A 5 0.16 5.66 5.66
CA PRO A 5 0.38 4.60 6.63
C PRO A 5 1.75 4.77 7.30
N THR A 6 1.83 4.46 8.59
CA THR A 6 3.08 4.48 9.37
C THR A 6 3.85 3.17 9.24
N SER A 7 3.14 2.06 9.00
CA SER A 7 3.71 0.75 8.74
C SER A 7 2.69 -0.14 8.01
N ALA A 8 3.13 -1.34 7.66
CA ALA A 8 2.23 -2.39 7.18
C ALA A 8 2.75 -3.77 7.56
N PHE A 9 1.84 -4.74 7.58
CA PHE A 9 2.14 -6.15 7.82
C PHE A 9 1.17 -7.05 7.03
N LEU A 10 1.47 -8.35 6.97
CA LEU A 10 0.53 -9.36 6.48
C LEU A 10 -0.22 -9.96 7.67
N SER A 11 -1.54 -9.80 7.69
CA SER A 11 -2.41 -10.59 8.56
C SER A 11 -2.49 -12.01 8.03
N LEU A 12 -2.64 -13.00 8.92
CA LEU A 12 -2.86 -14.39 8.55
C LEU A 12 -4.34 -14.79 8.57
N GLN A 13 -5.19 -14.02 9.26
CA GLN A 13 -6.63 -14.28 9.41
C GLN A 13 -7.42 -12.96 9.40
N PRO A 14 -7.97 -12.53 8.25
CA PRO A 14 -7.77 -13.10 6.91
C PRO A 14 -6.33 -12.89 6.41
N LEU A 15 -5.89 -13.71 5.43
CA LEU A 15 -4.59 -13.58 4.80
C LEU A 15 -4.57 -12.37 3.85
N GLU A 16 -4.18 -11.21 4.39
CA GLU A 16 -4.33 -9.92 3.71
C GLU A 16 -3.26 -8.92 4.16
N PRO A 17 -2.82 -8.01 3.28
CA PRO A 17 -2.05 -6.84 3.69
C PRO A 17 -2.87 -5.91 4.57
N VAL A 18 -2.23 -5.41 5.62
CA VAL A 18 -2.81 -4.46 6.56
C VAL A 18 -1.94 -3.21 6.60
N LEU A 19 -2.54 -2.07 6.30
CA LEU A 19 -1.96 -0.75 6.48
C LEU A 19 -2.27 -0.23 7.88
N VAL A 20 -1.25 0.27 8.57
CA VAL A 20 -1.37 0.85 9.90
C VAL A 20 -1.33 2.36 9.80
N PHE A 21 -2.33 3.04 10.35
CA PHE A 21 -2.40 4.50 10.42
C PHE A 21 -2.20 5.00 11.85
N GLN A 22 -1.89 6.29 12.00
CA GLN A 22 -1.71 6.90 13.32
C GLN A 22 -3.04 7.02 14.08
N SER A 23 -4.15 7.21 13.36
CA SER A 23 -5.48 7.38 13.94
C SER A 23 -6.57 6.70 13.12
N SER A 24 -7.74 6.48 13.73
CA SER A 24 -8.91 5.96 13.02
C SER A 24 -9.45 6.95 11.99
N GLN A 25 -9.30 8.26 12.23
CA GLN A 25 -9.67 9.30 11.28
C GLN A 25 -8.83 9.22 10.00
N GLU A 26 -7.52 8.98 10.11
CA GLU A 26 -6.65 8.80 8.94
C GLU A 26 -6.98 7.53 8.17
N ALA A 27 -7.23 6.43 8.88
CA ALA A 27 -7.65 5.17 8.27
C ALA A 27 -8.99 5.32 7.51
N ALA A 28 -9.97 5.99 8.10
CA ALA A 28 -11.26 6.26 7.46
C ALA A 28 -11.10 7.20 6.25
N LEU A 29 -10.25 8.23 6.35
CA LEU A 29 -9.93 9.10 5.23
C LEU A 29 -9.26 8.33 4.08
N PHE A 30 -8.35 7.39 4.40
CA PHE A 30 -7.75 6.52 3.38
C PHE A 30 -8.81 5.62 2.74
N GLN A 31 -9.66 4.98 3.55
CA GLN A 31 -10.74 4.10 3.09
C GLN A 31 -11.71 4.83 2.14
N SER A 32 -12.08 6.07 2.45
CA SER A 32 -12.97 6.87 1.58
C SER A 32 -12.38 7.12 0.18
N ARG A 33 -11.06 7.03 0.02
CA ARG A 33 -10.34 7.20 -1.25
C ARG A 33 -9.99 5.87 -1.91
N CYS A 34 -9.76 4.83 -1.11
CA CYS A 34 -9.43 3.47 -1.54
C CYS A 34 -10.61 2.53 -1.27
N THR A 35 -11.49 2.35 -2.25
CA THR A 35 -12.77 1.63 -2.09
C THR A 35 -12.64 0.14 -1.77
N GLN A 36 -11.49 -0.47 -2.07
CA GLN A 36 -11.20 -1.85 -1.69
C GLN A 36 -10.63 -1.99 -0.28
N GLY A 37 -10.16 -0.88 0.31
CA GLY A 37 -9.71 -0.86 1.69
C GLY A 37 -10.88 -1.03 2.64
N ARG A 38 -10.69 -1.83 3.69
CA ARG A 38 -11.73 -2.06 4.70
C ARG A 38 -11.17 -1.99 6.11
N ILE A 39 -11.89 -1.28 6.97
CA ILE A 39 -11.70 -1.31 8.41
C ILE A 39 -12.62 -2.40 8.96
N LEU A 40 -12.05 -3.38 9.67
CA LEU A 40 -12.83 -4.47 10.26
C LEU A 40 -13.38 -4.06 11.65
N PRO A 41 -14.65 -4.38 11.97
CA PRO A 41 -15.28 -3.97 13.24
C PRO A 41 -14.66 -4.63 14.48
N ASN A 42 -14.09 -5.84 14.32
CA ASN A 42 -13.45 -6.59 15.40
C ASN A 42 -11.93 -6.38 15.46
N GLN A 43 -11.41 -5.39 14.75
CA GLN A 43 -9.98 -5.09 14.67
C GLN A 43 -9.73 -3.63 15.06
N ARG A 44 -8.47 -3.23 15.19
CA ARG A 44 -8.14 -1.82 15.47
C ARG A 44 -8.66 -0.93 14.34
N HIS A 45 -9.42 0.11 14.70
CA HIS A 45 -10.00 1.04 13.72
C HIS A 45 -8.97 1.91 12.98
N SER A 46 -7.70 1.89 13.40
CA SER A 46 -6.60 2.50 12.67
C SER A 46 -5.97 1.57 11.62
N TYR A 47 -6.52 0.36 11.42
CA TYR A 47 -6.02 -0.62 10.45
C TYR A 47 -6.93 -0.68 9.24
N VAL A 48 -6.34 -0.58 8.05
CA VAL A 48 -7.03 -0.79 6.77
C VAL A 48 -6.51 -2.06 6.14
N PHE A 49 -7.40 -3.04 6.00
CA PHE A 49 -7.13 -4.29 5.31
C PHE A 49 -7.34 -4.07 3.80
N LEU A 50 -6.43 -4.60 3.01
CA LEU A 50 -6.53 -4.62 1.55
C LEU A 50 -6.73 -6.07 1.10
N PRO A 51 -7.53 -6.33 0.05
CA PRO A 51 -7.57 -7.65 -0.56
C PRO A 51 -6.17 -8.07 -0.97
N MET A 52 -5.85 -9.36 -0.82
CA MET A 52 -4.55 -9.90 -1.23
C MET A 52 -4.33 -9.64 -2.73
N PRO A 53 -3.35 -8.80 -3.11
CA PRO A 53 -3.06 -8.53 -4.51
C PRO A 53 -2.41 -9.75 -5.19
N GLU A 54 -2.76 -9.99 -6.44
CA GLU A 54 -2.12 -11.06 -7.23
C GLU A 54 -0.62 -10.80 -7.39
N GLY A 55 0.20 -11.84 -7.18
CA GLY A 55 1.65 -11.77 -7.35
C GLY A 55 2.38 -10.93 -6.31
N LEU A 56 1.72 -10.57 -5.19
CA LEU A 56 2.39 -9.92 -4.07
C LEU A 56 3.42 -10.87 -3.47
N MET A 57 4.69 -10.45 -3.46
CA MET A 57 5.78 -11.24 -2.90
C MET A 57 6.07 -10.88 -1.45
N ARG A 58 6.00 -9.57 -1.12
CA ARG A 58 6.27 -9.07 0.24
C ARG A 58 5.70 -7.67 0.44
N VAL A 59 5.46 -7.34 1.70
CA VAL A 59 5.17 -5.98 2.18
C VAL A 59 6.32 -5.56 3.09
N ARG A 60 6.84 -4.34 2.90
CA ARG A 60 7.95 -3.81 3.70
C ARG A 60 7.74 -2.35 4.06
N THR A 61 8.20 -1.97 5.24
CA THR A 61 8.37 -0.56 5.57
C THR A 61 9.72 -0.10 4.98
N SER A 62 9.69 0.91 4.13
CA SER A 62 10.86 1.58 3.55
C SER A 62 11.48 2.54 4.56
N ARG A 63 12.77 2.85 4.40
CA ARG A 63 13.58 3.68 5.33
C ARG A 63 12.99 5.08 5.60
N ASN A 64 12.12 5.58 4.72
CA ASN A 64 11.55 6.93 4.80
C ASN A 64 10.08 6.95 5.27
N GLY A 65 9.58 5.84 5.83
CA GLY A 65 8.20 5.73 6.30
C GLY A 65 7.19 5.45 5.20
N ASP A 66 7.64 5.17 3.97
CA ASP A 66 6.81 4.59 2.92
C ASP A 66 6.59 3.09 3.17
N VAL A 67 5.41 2.59 2.87
CA VAL A 67 5.12 1.17 2.74
C VAL A 67 5.33 0.76 1.29
N GLY A 68 6.21 -0.21 1.05
CA GLY A 68 6.45 -0.83 -0.25
C GLY A 68 5.75 -2.18 -0.36
N PHE A 69 5.04 -2.38 -1.47
CA PHE A 69 4.46 -3.65 -1.91
C PHE A 69 5.27 -4.13 -3.10
N ASP A 70 6.03 -5.20 -2.95
CA ASP A 70 6.86 -5.74 -4.04
C ASP A 70 6.15 -6.90 -4.73
N PHE A 71 6.11 -6.86 -6.06
CA PHE A 71 5.42 -7.82 -6.92
C PHE A 71 6.38 -8.62 -7.78
N GLU A 72 5.91 -9.77 -8.25
CA GLU A 72 6.66 -10.60 -9.20
C GLU A 72 6.88 -9.87 -10.54
N ARG A 73 5.83 -9.20 -11.04
CA ARG A 73 5.81 -8.50 -12.34
C ARG A 73 5.34 -7.05 -12.22
N HIS A 74 5.85 -6.18 -13.10
CA HIS A 74 5.45 -4.77 -13.17
C HIS A 74 3.96 -4.60 -13.49
N SER A 75 3.39 -5.46 -14.34
CA SER A 75 1.95 -5.44 -14.67
C SER A 75 1.07 -5.63 -13.43
N GLN A 76 1.46 -6.51 -12.51
CA GLN A 76 0.74 -6.73 -11.25
C GLN A 76 0.85 -5.52 -10.32
N ALA A 77 2.05 -4.92 -10.20
CA ALA A 77 2.22 -3.66 -9.48
C ALA A 77 1.35 -2.53 -10.06
N SER A 78 1.31 -2.39 -11.39
CA SER A 78 0.50 -1.39 -12.10
C SER A 78 -1.01 -1.61 -11.89
N ALA A 79 -1.48 -2.86 -11.98
CA ALA A 79 -2.86 -3.21 -11.70
C ALA A 79 -3.24 -2.88 -10.24
N PHE A 80 -2.37 -3.24 -9.29
CA PHE A 80 -2.58 -2.89 -7.88
C PHE A 80 -2.62 -1.38 -7.67
N ASN A 81 -1.67 -0.61 -8.23
CA ASN A 81 -1.68 0.85 -8.09
C ASN A 81 -2.94 1.49 -8.69
N SER A 82 -3.44 0.95 -9.80
CA SER A 82 -4.68 1.38 -10.43
C SER A 82 -5.90 1.09 -9.53
N SER A 83 -5.91 -0.07 -8.87
CA SER A 83 -6.96 -0.43 -7.89
C SER A 83 -6.95 0.48 -6.66
N LEU A 84 -5.80 1.06 -6.31
CA LEU A 84 -5.66 2.10 -5.29
C LEU A 84 -6.04 3.51 -5.80
N LYS A 85 -6.60 3.64 -7.00
CA LYS A 85 -6.94 4.92 -7.65
C LYS A 85 -5.75 5.89 -7.73
N GLY A 86 -4.53 5.37 -7.89
CA GLY A 86 -3.32 6.19 -8.02
C GLY A 86 -2.85 6.86 -6.71
N ILE A 87 -3.36 6.44 -5.55
CA ILE A 87 -2.83 6.90 -4.24
C ILE A 87 -1.39 6.39 -4.04
N GLY A 88 -1.08 5.24 -4.61
CA GLY A 88 0.27 4.68 -4.63
C GLY A 88 1.13 5.25 -5.75
N ARG A 89 2.43 4.97 -5.63
CA ARG A 89 3.44 5.41 -6.58
C ARG A 89 4.20 4.21 -7.11
N ILE A 90 4.42 4.20 -8.42
CA ILE A 90 5.38 3.32 -9.08
C ILE A 90 6.43 4.22 -9.68
N PHE A 91 7.71 3.98 -9.40
CA PHE A 91 8.76 4.81 -9.97
C PHE A 91 8.99 4.43 -11.43
N PRO A 92 9.11 5.43 -12.33
CA PRO A 92 9.36 5.16 -13.73
C PRO A 92 10.75 4.55 -13.91
N ASN A 93 10.91 3.83 -15.02
CA ASN A 93 12.22 3.44 -15.52
C ASN A 93 13.08 4.70 -15.73
N THR A 94 14.30 4.70 -15.18
CA THR A 94 15.28 5.77 -15.40
C THR A 94 16.50 5.20 -16.14
N ARG A 95 17.33 6.07 -16.74
CA ARG A 95 18.61 5.64 -17.34
C ARG A 95 19.46 4.81 -16.36
N ASP A 96 19.40 5.14 -15.07
CA ASP A 96 20.16 4.47 -14.01
C ASP A 96 19.46 3.20 -13.47
N ARG A 97 18.17 3.03 -13.75
CA ARG A 97 17.37 1.85 -13.37
C ARG A 97 16.49 1.41 -14.55
N PRO A 98 17.08 0.68 -15.52
CA PRO A 98 16.43 0.30 -16.77
C PRO A 98 15.30 -0.72 -16.60
N ILE A 99 15.11 -1.28 -15.39
CA ILE A 99 14.08 -2.26 -15.09
C ILE A 99 12.87 -1.52 -14.54
N TRP A 100 11.69 -1.77 -15.15
CA TRP A 100 10.42 -1.27 -14.63
C TRP A 100 10.25 -1.63 -13.16
N ASP A 101 9.92 -0.65 -12.33
CA ASP A 101 9.72 -0.90 -10.91
C ASP A 101 8.54 -1.85 -10.71
N ARG A 102 8.79 -2.90 -9.92
CA ARG A 102 7.81 -3.92 -9.58
C ARG A 102 7.19 -3.65 -8.22
N SER A 103 7.33 -2.43 -7.72
CA SER A 103 6.92 -2.07 -6.37
C SER A 103 5.94 -0.90 -6.40
N VAL A 104 4.92 -0.96 -5.53
CA VAL A 104 4.02 0.15 -5.26
C VAL A 104 4.32 0.73 -3.89
N TYR A 105 4.51 2.04 -3.81
CA TYR A 105 4.82 2.75 -2.58
C TYR A 105 3.64 3.60 -2.11
N LEU A 106 3.28 3.45 -0.84
CA LEU A 106 2.27 4.26 -0.14
C LEU A 106 2.91 5.00 1.02
N GLY A 107 2.70 6.30 1.14
CA GLY A 107 3.25 7.09 2.25
C GLY A 107 3.70 8.48 1.81
N LYS A 108 4.63 9.06 2.58
CA LYS A 108 5.10 10.44 2.36
C LYS A 108 5.93 10.53 1.07
N GLN A 109 5.49 11.37 0.13
CA GLN A 109 6.36 11.79 -0.98
C GLN A 109 7.62 12.42 -0.38
N LEU A 110 8.79 11.95 -0.79
CA LEU A 110 10.02 12.73 -0.63
C LEU A 110 9.83 14.02 -1.46
N LYS A 111 9.94 15.16 -0.78
CA LYS A 111 10.35 16.40 -1.44
C LYS A 111 11.84 16.32 -1.73
#